data_AF-A0A0E0ABQ7-F1
#
_entry.id   AF-A0A0E0ABQ7-F1
#
_cell.length_a   1.000
_cell.length_b   1.000
_cell.length_c   1.000
_cell.angle_alpha   90.00
_cell.angle_beta   90.00
_cell.angle_gamma   90.00
#
_symmetry.space_group_name_H-M   'P 1'
#
loop_
_entity.id
_entity.type
_entity.pdbx_description
1 polymer ?
#
loop_
_entity_poly.entity_id
_entity_poly.type
_entity_poly.pdbx_seq_one_letter_code
_entity_poly.pdbx_strand_id
1 'polypeptide(L)'
;MQAWFSGTGPSASSASSSSSPPQPSLLAEWNSYAAARSAEEEEDGGGGGFGIDIEAAVRSANDRVSGTFGVVSKGVLGLPGSFKSTTSSVPSSKSLVYFGLFLASGIFLVFIAFTIFLPVMVIMPQKFAICFTAGCAFIIGSFFALKGPKNQLYHMISKERLPFTMGFVGSMAATIYVSMVLHSYILSVFFSCLQNLTGILGGTARLPYPGTDELIKTAKYIATPGKGILAADESTGTIGKRLASINVENVEPNRQALRELLFTTPGAFQYLSGVILFEETLYQNTAAGTPFVDVLKAGGVVPGIKVDKGTVDIAGTNGETTTQGLDSLGARCAKYYEAGARFAKWRAVLKIGAAGEPSELAVKQNAEGLARYALICQENGLVPIVEPEILTDGAHDIKTCAAVTERVLAAVYKSLNDHKVLLEGTLLKPNMVTPGSDSPKVGAEVIGEYTVAALRRTVPPAVPGIVFLSGGQSEEEASQNLNAMNKLEVLKPWTLTFSFGRALQQSTIKKWGGKKENVAAAQAAFLARCKANSEATLGKYGGAAGDAATSESLYVKGYTY
;
A
#
# COMPACT_ATOMS: atom_id res chain seq x y z
N MET A 1 55.58 -27.97 -31.12
CA MET A 1 54.17 -28.19 -30.73
C MET A 1 53.38 -26.99 -31.23
N GLN A 2 52.96 -27.05 -32.49
CA GLN A 2 51.58 -27.35 -32.92
C GLN A 2 50.59 -26.18 -32.69
N ALA A 3 50.14 -25.63 -33.82
CA ALA A 3 49.20 -24.54 -34.02
C ALA A 3 47.74 -24.91 -33.74
N TRP A 4 46.89 -23.91 -33.51
CA TRP A 4 45.44 -23.78 -33.86
C TRP A 4 44.79 -22.79 -32.86
N PHE A 5 44.07 -21.72 -33.19
CA PHE A 5 43.30 -21.35 -34.38
C PHE A 5 43.40 -19.84 -34.67
N SER A 6 43.85 -19.51 -35.88
CA SER A 6 43.41 -18.32 -36.61
C SER A 6 42.38 -18.76 -37.65
N GLY A 7 41.21 -18.12 -37.67
CA GLY A 7 40.19 -18.33 -38.70
C GLY A 7 40.03 -17.08 -39.56
N THR A 8 40.81 -16.99 -40.62
CA THR A 8 40.71 -16.04 -41.73
C THR A 8 39.46 -16.31 -42.58
N GLY A 9 38.73 -15.29 -42.99
CA GLY A 9 37.76 -15.39 -44.09
C GLY A 9 38.44 -15.35 -45.48
N PRO A 10 37.69 -15.61 -46.56
CA PRO A 10 37.93 -14.84 -47.78
C PRO A 10 36.67 -14.39 -48.56
N SER A 11 36.75 -13.14 -49.04
CA SER A 11 36.32 -12.57 -50.33
C SER A 11 34.90 -12.72 -50.90
N ALA A 12 34.17 -11.60 -50.85
CA ALA A 12 33.56 -10.81 -51.95
C ALA A 12 32.83 -11.47 -53.15
N SER A 13 31.55 -11.09 -53.36
CA SER A 13 31.15 -10.15 -54.44
C SER A 13 29.62 -9.90 -54.53
N SER A 14 29.28 -8.71 -55.06
CA SER A 14 27.97 -8.20 -55.56
C SER A 14 27.02 -7.39 -54.63
N ALA A 15 27.25 -6.06 -54.66
CA ALA A 15 26.31 -4.95 -54.87
C ALA A 15 24.94 -4.88 -54.17
N SER A 16 24.73 -3.87 -53.29
CA SER A 16 24.04 -2.60 -53.64
C SER A 16 23.84 -1.70 -52.40
N SER A 17 23.83 -0.39 -52.63
CA SER A 17 24.07 0.72 -51.72
C SER A 17 22.86 1.22 -50.90
N SER A 18 23.08 1.58 -49.62
CA SER A 18 22.50 2.80 -49.03
C SER A 18 23.36 3.29 -47.85
N SER A 19 23.79 4.55 -47.93
CA SER A 19 24.73 5.21 -47.02
C SER A 19 24.02 5.81 -45.80
N SER A 20 24.46 5.45 -44.58
CA SER A 20 24.19 6.19 -43.34
C SER A 20 25.50 6.79 -42.81
N PRO A 21 25.54 8.02 -42.27
CA PRO A 21 26.77 8.60 -41.72
C PRO A 21 27.20 7.85 -40.44
N PRO A 22 28.51 7.79 -40.12
CA PRO A 22 28.98 7.06 -38.95
C PRO A 22 28.52 7.76 -37.66
N GLN A 23 27.97 6.98 -36.73
CA GLN A 23 27.68 7.43 -35.37
C GLN A 23 29.00 7.75 -34.64
N PRO A 24 29.10 8.86 -33.89
CA PRO A 24 30.30 9.19 -33.15
C PRO A 24 30.55 8.14 -32.05
N SER A 25 31.81 7.79 -31.81
CA SER A 25 32.17 6.88 -30.72
C SER A 25 31.99 7.58 -29.37
N LEU A 26 31.66 6.81 -28.32
CA LEU A 26 31.56 7.29 -26.93
C LEU A 26 32.80 8.08 -26.45
N LEU A 27 33.96 7.83 -27.05
CA LEU A 27 35.21 8.55 -26.81
C LEU A 27 35.18 9.98 -27.38
N ALA A 28 34.52 10.20 -28.51
CA ALA A 28 34.34 11.53 -29.10
C ALA A 28 33.34 12.37 -28.29
N GLU A 29 32.29 11.74 -27.74
CA GLU A 29 31.32 12.40 -26.85
C GLU A 29 31.92 12.71 -25.47
N TRP A 30 32.80 11.86 -24.95
CA TRP A 30 33.52 12.13 -23.70
C TRP A 30 34.49 13.31 -23.85
N ASN A 31 35.20 13.39 -24.97
CA ASN A 31 36.16 14.47 -25.22
C ASN A 31 35.49 15.82 -25.46
N SER A 32 34.31 15.85 -26.08
CA SER A 32 33.52 17.09 -26.23
C SER A 32 32.93 17.55 -24.89
N TYR A 33 32.54 16.62 -24.03
CA TYR A 33 32.09 16.93 -22.67
C TYR A 33 33.23 17.46 -21.78
N ALA A 34 34.43 16.88 -21.88
CA ALA A 34 35.61 17.35 -21.15
C ALA A 34 36.05 18.75 -21.61
N ALA A 35 36.03 19.03 -22.93
CA ALA A 35 36.38 20.33 -23.48
C ALA A 35 35.36 21.43 -23.11
N ALA A 36 34.08 21.10 -23.01
CA ALA A 36 33.05 22.04 -22.56
C ALA A 36 33.24 22.44 -21.09
N ARG A 37 33.69 21.50 -20.25
CA ARG A 37 33.97 21.75 -18.83
C ARG A 37 35.22 22.62 -18.60
N SER A 38 36.22 22.53 -19.49
CA SER A 38 37.40 23.39 -19.44
C SER A 38 37.12 24.83 -19.87
N ALA A 39 36.07 25.06 -20.67
CA ALA A 39 35.63 26.42 -21.04
C ALA A 39 34.81 27.09 -19.92
N GLU A 40 34.14 26.32 -19.06
CA GLU A 40 33.40 26.84 -17.89
C GLU A 40 34.31 27.25 -16.72
N GLU A 41 35.57 26.77 -16.67
CA GLU A 41 36.52 27.11 -15.60
C GLU A 41 37.34 28.39 -15.87
N GLU A 42 37.26 29.00 -17.07
CA GLU A 42 37.97 30.25 -17.41
C GLU A 42 37.12 31.54 -17.27
N GLU A 43 35.81 31.47 -16.99
CA GLU A 43 34.96 32.67 -16.86
C GLU A 43 34.93 33.30 -15.45
N ASP A 44 35.54 32.69 -14.43
CA ASP A 44 35.49 33.20 -13.03
C ASP A 44 36.77 33.95 -12.62
N GLY A 45 37.25 34.85 -13.50
CA GLY A 45 38.51 35.56 -13.35
C GLY A 45 38.51 37.02 -13.82
N GLY A 46 37.79 37.91 -13.11
CA GLY A 46 38.20 39.31 -12.96
C GLY A 46 37.33 40.42 -13.58
N GLY A 47 36.88 41.36 -12.73
CA GLY A 47 36.88 42.80 -13.03
C GLY A 47 35.58 43.50 -13.46
N GLY A 48 34.84 44.05 -12.48
CA GLY A 48 34.23 45.39 -12.48
C GLY A 48 33.21 45.82 -13.56
N GLY A 49 31.93 45.97 -13.16
CA GLY A 49 30.95 46.80 -13.88
C GLY A 49 29.49 46.49 -13.51
N PHE A 50 28.84 47.35 -12.72
CA PHE A 50 27.41 47.23 -12.37
C PHE A 50 26.50 47.60 -13.56
N GLY A 51 25.75 46.63 -14.05
CA GLY A 51 24.62 46.82 -14.96
C GLY A 51 23.81 45.52 -15.08
N ILE A 52 22.77 45.36 -14.26
CA ILE A 52 21.88 44.18 -14.33
C ILE A 52 20.80 44.49 -15.37
N ASP A 53 20.92 43.89 -16.55
CA ASP A 53 19.85 43.88 -17.56
C ASP A 53 18.84 42.77 -17.22
N ILE A 54 17.83 43.17 -16.45
CA ILE A 54 16.76 42.30 -15.94
C ILE A 54 15.97 41.65 -17.09
N GLU A 55 15.90 42.29 -18.27
CA GLU A 55 15.14 41.77 -19.40
C GLU A 55 15.86 40.60 -20.09
N ALA A 56 17.20 40.65 -20.16
CA ALA A 56 18.03 39.56 -20.65
C ALA A 56 18.02 38.34 -19.72
N ALA A 57 18.03 38.57 -18.39
CA ALA A 57 17.97 37.50 -17.40
C ALA A 57 16.62 36.75 -17.41
N VAL A 58 15.50 37.47 -17.60
CA VAL A 58 14.16 36.87 -17.69
C VAL A 58 13.96 36.09 -19.00
N ARG A 59 14.50 36.57 -20.13
CA ARG A 59 14.47 35.83 -21.40
C ARG A 59 15.33 34.55 -21.33
N SER A 60 16.52 34.63 -20.76
CA SER A 60 17.41 33.48 -20.55
C SER A 60 16.79 32.40 -19.65
N ALA A 61 16.09 32.79 -18.58
CA ALA A 61 15.36 31.86 -17.72
C ALA A 61 14.16 31.21 -18.44
N ASN A 62 13.42 31.98 -19.25
CA ASN A 62 12.27 31.48 -20.00
C ASN A 62 12.68 30.53 -21.14
N ASP A 63 13.82 30.77 -21.79
CA ASP A 63 14.36 29.93 -22.85
C ASP A 63 15.00 28.65 -22.31
N ARG A 64 15.64 28.69 -21.13
CA ARG A 64 16.13 27.48 -20.44
C ARG A 64 14.98 26.57 -20.00
N VAL A 65 13.91 27.12 -19.44
CA VAL A 65 12.73 26.33 -19.02
C VAL A 65 11.96 25.78 -20.23
N SER A 66 11.84 26.54 -21.32
CA SER A 66 11.18 26.08 -22.56
C SER A 66 12.02 25.05 -23.32
N GLY A 67 13.35 25.19 -23.33
CA GLY A 67 14.28 24.27 -23.97
C GLY A 67 14.32 22.89 -23.28
N THR A 68 14.31 22.85 -21.95
CA THR A 68 14.25 21.59 -21.20
C THR A 68 12.89 20.89 -21.36
N PHE A 69 11.78 21.65 -21.45
CA PHE A 69 10.45 21.08 -21.73
C PHE A 69 10.30 20.58 -23.18
N GLY A 70 10.95 21.21 -24.15
CA GLY A 70 10.93 20.79 -25.55
C GLY A 70 11.60 19.43 -25.80
N VAL A 71 12.66 19.12 -25.04
CA VAL A 71 13.36 17.82 -25.08
C VAL A 71 12.53 16.71 -24.42
N VAL A 72 11.80 17.02 -23.35
CA VAL A 72 10.89 16.07 -22.68
C VAL A 72 9.61 15.83 -23.50
N SER A 73 9.10 16.83 -24.22
CA SER A 73 7.91 16.71 -25.07
C SER A 73 8.16 15.84 -26.32
N LYS A 74 9.33 15.97 -26.97
CA LYS A 74 9.68 15.16 -28.15
C LYS A 74 9.97 13.69 -27.81
N GLY A 75 10.42 13.37 -26.60
CA GLY A 75 10.59 11.99 -26.13
C GLY A 75 9.29 11.24 -25.84
N VAL A 76 8.17 11.95 -25.64
CA VAL A 76 6.87 11.38 -25.25
C VAL A 76 5.89 11.26 -26.42
N LEU A 77 6.19 11.87 -27.58
CA LEU A 77 5.32 11.86 -28.78
C LEU A 77 5.57 10.70 -29.77
N GLY A 78 6.43 9.73 -29.42
CA GLY A 78 6.82 8.60 -30.29
C GLY A 78 6.14 7.26 -30.00
N LEU A 79 5.09 7.21 -29.17
CA LEU A 79 4.38 5.95 -28.85
C LEU A 79 2.94 5.97 -29.38
N PRO A 80 2.56 5.05 -30.29
CA PRO A 80 1.19 4.96 -30.78
C PRO A 80 0.31 4.20 -29.78
N GLY A 81 -0.68 4.87 -29.19
CA GLY A 81 -1.72 4.19 -28.42
C GLY A 81 -2.44 5.06 -27.39
N SER A 82 -3.61 5.58 -27.78
CA SER A 82 -4.76 5.99 -26.94
C SER A 82 -4.48 6.64 -25.56
N PHE A 83 -4.36 7.97 -25.55
CA PHE A 83 -4.67 8.77 -24.36
C PHE A 83 -5.88 9.67 -24.64
N LYS A 84 -7.07 9.11 -24.42
CA LYS A 84 -8.25 9.91 -24.10
C LYS A 84 -8.95 9.27 -22.90
N SER A 85 -9.09 10.08 -21.85
CA SER A 85 -9.88 9.85 -20.64
C SER A 85 -9.22 9.06 -19.50
N THR A 86 -8.37 9.73 -18.71
CA THR A 86 -8.28 9.50 -17.26
C THR A 86 -7.76 10.78 -16.59
N THR A 87 -8.65 11.57 -15.99
CA THR A 87 -8.27 12.75 -15.21
C THR A 87 -7.90 12.33 -13.79
N SER A 88 -6.65 11.94 -13.58
CA SER A 88 -5.97 12.15 -12.31
C SER A 88 -5.29 13.53 -12.39
N SER A 89 -5.54 14.37 -11.38
CA SER A 89 -5.21 15.80 -11.40
C SER A 89 -3.70 16.05 -11.30
N VAL A 90 -2.99 15.93 -12.42
CA VAL A 90 -1.67 16.56 -12.58
C VAL A 90 -1.91 18.07 -12.67
N PRO A 91 -1.35 18.90 -11.78
CA PRO A 91 -1.51 20.35 -11.86
C PRO A 91 -0.97 20.85 -13.21
N SER A 92 -1.75 21.67 -13.92
CA SER A 92 -1.30 22.31 -15.16
C SER A 92 -0.03 23.14 -14.90
N SER A 93 0.86 23.27 -15.88
CA SER A 93 2.06 24.13 -15.77
C SER A 93 1.72 25.56 -15.32
N LYS A 94 0.55 26.08 -15.72
CA LYS A 94 0.03 27.38 -15.26
C LYS A 94 -0.31 27.37 -13.77
N SER A 95 -0.92 26.30 -13.26
CA SER A 95 -1.26 26.13 -11.84
C SER A 95 -0.01 26.09 -10.96
N LEU A 96 1.08 25.46 -11.41
CA LEU A 96 2.35 25.42 -10.69
C LEU A 96 3.02 26.80 -10.62
N VAL A 97 2.96 27.58 -11.70
CA VAL A 97 3.47 28.96 -11.73
C VAL A 97 2.69 29.86 -10.75
N TYR A 98 1.35 29.80 -10.78
CA TYR A 98 0.53 30.58 -9.84
C TYR A 98 0.71 30.14 -8.38
N PHE A 99 0.86 28.83 -8.14
CA PHE A 99 1.19 28.31 -6.81
C PHE A 99 2.51 28.90 -6.30
N GLY A 100 3.57 28.85 -7.10
CA GLY A 100 4.88 29.39 -6.73
C GLY A 100 4.84 30.90 -6.45
N LEU A 101 4.17 31.66 -7.32
CA LEU A 101 4.06 33.12 -7.18
C LEU A 101 3.29 33.52 -5.91
N PHE A 102 2.14 32.90 -5.65
CA PHE A 102 1.35 33.19 -4.46
C PHE A 102 2.02 32.72 -3.18
N LEU A 103 2.69 31.57 -3.20
CA LEU A 103 3.43 31.07 -2.04
C LEU A 103 4.61 31.99 -1.70
N ALA A 104 5.42 32.37 -2.70
CA ALA A 104 6.55 33.27 -2.50
C ALA A 104 6.10 34.64 -1.98
N SER A 105 5.04 35.20 -2.57
CA SER A 105 4.45 36.47 -2.12
C SER A 105 3.92 36.38 -0.69
N GLY A 106 3.26 35.26 -0.36
CA GLY A 106 2.74 35.02 0.99
C GLY A 106 3.84 34.88 2.04
N ILE A 107 4.89 34.10 1.76
CA ILE A 107 6.06 33.96 2.64
C ILE A 107 6.77 35.30 2.82
N PHE A 108 6.94 36.07 1.76
CA PHE A 108 7.56 37.39 1.80
C PHE A 108 6.78 38.37 2.69
N LEU A 109 5.45 38.40 2.56
CA LEU A 109 4.59 39.25 3.41
C LEU A 109 4.64 38.82 4.88
N VAL A 110 4.61 37.51 5.16
CA VAL A 110 4.79 37.01 6.54
C VAL A 110 6.16 37.41 7.07
N PHE A 111 7.22 37.26 6.27
CA PHE A 111 8.58 37.65 6.66
C PHE A 111 8.66 39.14 7.02
N ILE A 112 8.11 40.03 6.19
CA ILE A 112 8.04 41.47 6.48
C ILE A 112 7.23 41.75 7.75
N ALA A 113 6.09 41.06 7.93
CA ALA A 113 5.27 41.23 9.12
C ALA A 113 6.07 40.94 10.40
N PHE A 114 6.84 39.85 10.43
CA PHE A 114 7.64 39.47 11.60
C PHE A 114 8.93 40.28 11.77
N THR A 115 9.59 40.68 10.69
CA THR A 115 10.90 41.35 10.77
C THR A 115 10.79 42.86 10.94
N ILE A 116 9.82 43.49 10.27
CA ILE A 116 9.69 44.96 10.24
C ILE A 116 8.54 45.42 11.13
N PHE A 117 7.37 44.78 11.07
CA PHE A 117 6.17 45.30 11.71
C PHE A 117 5.92 44.77 13.12
N LEU A 118 6.39 43.57 13.47
CA LEU A 118 6.30 43.02 14.83
C LEU A 118 7.03 43.90 15.87
N PRO A 119 8.27 44.39 15.63
CA PRO A 119 8.94 45.28 16.58
C PRO A 119 8.25 46.64 16.74
N VAL A 120 7.59 47.14 15.70
CA VAL A 120 6.92 48.45 15.65
C VAL A 120 5.42 48.34 15.97
N MET A 121 4.94 47.15 16.33
CA MET A 121 3.50 46.88 16.45
C MET A 121 2.83 47.68 17.58
N VAL A 122 3.57 48.03 18.64
CA VAL A 122 3.06 48.88 19.72
C VAL A 122 2.69 50.28 19.21
N ILE A 123 3.34 50.74 18.13
CA ILE A 123 3.12 52.05 17.52
C ILE A 123 2.10 51.94 16.37
N MET A 124 2.16 50.89 15.55
CA MET A 124 1.33 50.74 14.35
C MET A 124 0.81 49.30 14.20
N PRO A 125 -0.17 48.86 15.02
CA PRO A 125 -0.67 47.48 15.00
C PRO A 125 -1.32 47.10 13.66
N GLN A 126 -1.92 48.09 12.98
CA GLN A 126 -2.57 47.97 11.68
C GLN A 126 -1.65 47.40 10.60
N LYS A 127 -0.39 47.85 10.55
CA LYS A 127 0.55 47.44 9.52
C LYS A 127 0.95 45.97 9.66
N PHE A 128 1.16 45.53 10.90
CA PHE A 128 1.42 44.12 11.19
C PHE A 128 0.20 43.26 10.82
N ALA A 129 -0.99 43.61 11.32
CA ALA A 129 -2.19 42.81 11.10
C ALA A 129 -2.53 42.64 9.62
N ILE A 130 -2.46 43.72 8.83
CA ILE A 130 -2.72 43.68 7.39
C ILE A 130 -1.66 42.84 6.67
N CYS A 131 -0.38 43.07 6.95
CA CYS A 131 0.71 42.37 6.27
C CYS A 131 0.71 40.87 6.58
N PHE A 132 0.52 40.51 7.86
CA PHE A 132 0.43 39.12 8.32
C PHE A 132 -0.80 38.40 7.74
N THR A 133 -1.97 39.03 7.80
CA THR A 133 -3.22 38.43 7.30
C THR A 133 -3.22 38.30 5.78
N ALA A 134 -2.69 39.30 5.07
CA ALA A 134 -2.50 39.21 3.62
C ALA A 134 -1.53 38.08 3.26
N GLY A 135 -0.40 37.96 3.96
CA GLY A 135 0.54 36.85 3.76
C GLY A 135 -0.11 35.48 3.92
N CYS A 136 -0.91 35.29 4.98
CA CYS A 136 -1.70 34.08 5.18
C CYS A 136 -2.74 33.83 4.07
N ALA A 137 -3.42 34.87 3.60
CA ALA A 137 -4.38 34.76 2.49
C ALA A 137 -3.70 34.33 1.19
N PHE A 138 -2.53 34.86 0.88
CA PHE A 138 -1.72 34.47 -0.29
C PHE A 138 -1.23 33.03 -0.19
N ILE A 139 -0.81 32.57 0.98
CA ILE A 139 -0.44 31.16 1.21
C ILE A 139 -1.65 30.25 0.97
N ILE A 140 -2.84 30.59 1.46
CA ILE A 140 -4.06 29.81 1.14
C ILE A 140 -4.37 29.86 -0.37
N GLY A 141 -4.28 31.04 -0.99
CA GLY A 141 -4.49 31.24 -2.41
C GLY A 141 -3.57 30.38 -3.28
N SER A 142 -2.35 30.10 -2.83
CA SER A 142 -1.42 29.18 -3.50
C SER A 142 -2.01 27.77 -3.62
N PHE A 143 -2.66 27.25 -2.56
CA PHE A 143 -3.30 25.94 -2.59
C PHE A 143 -4.58 25.92 -3.45
N PHE A 144 -5.29 27.04 -3.56
CA PHE A 144 -6.39 27.19 -4.54
C PHE A 144 -5.88 27.05 -5.98
N ALA A 145 -4.70 27.62 -6.28
CA ALA A 145 -4.06 27.48 -7.59
C ALA A 145 -3.57 26.05 -7.84
N LEU A 146 -3.04 25.37 -6.81
CA LEU A 146 -2.49 24.02 -6.91
C LEU A 146 -3.56 22.92 -7.03
N LYS A 147 -4.59 22.95 -6.18
CA LYS A 147 -5.63 21.90 -6.08
C LYS A 147 -6.87 22.21 -6.92
N GLY A 148 -7.04 23.46 -7.34
CA GLY A 148 -8.24 23.98 -8.00
C GLY A 148 -9.30 24.46 -7.00
N PRO A 149 -10.12 25.47 -7.35
CA PRO A 149 -11.01 26.12 -6.38
C PRO A 149 -12.07 25.23 -5.75
N LYS A 150 -12.72 24.36 -6.54
CA LYS A 150 -13.76 23.44 -6.04
C LYS A 150 -13.18 22.43 -5.04
N ASN A 151 -12.04 21.83 -5.38
CA ASN A 151 -11.38 20.83 -4.54
C ASN A 151 -10.82 21.45 -3.27
N GLN A 152 -10.22 22.65 -3.36
CA GLN A 152 -9.69 23.35 -2.20
C GLN A 152 -10.81 23.81 -1.25
N LEU A 153 -11.95 24.26 -1.78
CA LEU A 153 -13.09 24.63 -0.96
C LEU A 153 -13.72 23.41 -0.26
N TYR A 154 -13.91 22.31 -1.00
CA TYR A 154 -14.38 21.04 -0.42
C TYR A 154 -13.43 20.55 0.69
N HIS A 155 -12.13 20.68 0.46
CA HIS A 155 -11.09 20.35 1.42
C HIS A 155 -11.13 21.24 2.67
N MET A 156 -11.45 22.53 2.54
CA MET A 156 -11.57 23.46 3.68
C MET A 156 -12.87 23.25 4.49
N ILE A 157 -13.95 22.82 3.85
CA ILE A 157 -15.28 22.65 4.48
C ILE A 157 -15.54 21.20 4.96
N SER A 158 -14.60 20.28 4.75
CA SER A 158 -14.73 18.89 5.21
C SER A 158 -14.97 18.82 6.73
N LYS A 159 -15.77 17.84 7.19
CA LYS A 159 -16.20 17.75 8.60
C LYS A 159 -15.05 17.82 9.61
N GLU A 160 -13.90 17.26 9.25
CA GLU A 160 -12.70 17.24 10.09
C GLU A 160 -11.93 18.57 10.07
N ARG A 161 -11.99 19.33 8.96
CA ARG A 161 -11.28 20.61 8.80
C ARG A 161 -12.12 21.83 9.10
N LEU A 162 -13.44 21.69 9.12
CA LEU A 162 -14.38 22.76 9.38
C LEU A 162 -14.06 23.53 10.68
N PRO A 163 -13.80 22.89 11.85
CA PRO A 163 -13.49 23.66 13.07
C PRO A 163 -12.18 24.45 12.94
N PHE A 164 -11.16 23.89 12.29
CA PHE A 164 -9.88 24.58 12.07
C PHE A 164 -9.99 25.70 11.04
N THR A 165 -10.78 25.49 9.99
CA THR A 165 -11.01 26.47 8.92
C THR A 165 -11.83 27.64 9.44
N MET A 166 -12.91 27.38 10.19
CA MET A 166 -13.69 28.43 10.84
C MET A 166 -12.84 29.18 11.87
N GLY A 167 -12.03 28.48 12.67
CA GLY A 167 -11.09 29.09 13.60
C GLY A 167 -10.07 29.99 12.90
N PHE A 168 -9.48 29.51 11.81
CA PHE A 168 -8.48 30.25 11.03
C PHE A 168 -9.08 31.49 10.37
N VAL A 169 -10.16 31.35 9.59
CA VAL A 169 -10.83 32.47 8.90
C VAL A 169 -11.41 33.45 9.91
N GLY A 170 -12.01 32.96 11.00
CA GLY A 170 -12.52 33.79 12.09
C GLY A 170 -11.40 34.59 12.77
N SER A 171 -10.24 33.96 13.02
CA SER A 171 -9.09 34.64 13.60
C SER A 171 -8.46 35.67 12.66
N MET A 172 -8.48 35.45 11.33
CA MET A 172 -8.07 36.45 10.34
C MET A 172 -8.96 37.69 10.39
N ALA A 173 -10.29 37.49 10.39
CA ALA A 173 -11.25 38.58 10.46
C ALA A 173 -11.14 39.34 11.80
N ALA A 174 -10.99 38.61 12.91
CA ALA A 174 -10.80 39.20 14.24
C ALA A 174 -9.49 39.99 14.34
N THR A 175 -8.39 39.48 13.79
CA THR A 175 -7.08 40.17 13.75
C THR A 175 -7.20 41.51 13.04
N ILE A 176 -7.86 41.55 11.88
CA ILE A 176 -8.10 42.78 11.13
C ILE A 176 -9.01 43.73 11.91
N TYR A 177 -10.15 43.24 12.42
CA TYR A 177 -11.14 44.08 13.12
C TYR A 177 -10.57 44.75 14.36
N VAL A 178 -9.94 43.97 15.23
CA VAL A 178 -9.31 44.49 16.46
C VAL A 178 -8.21 45.49 16.12
N SER A 179 -7.45 45.22 15.07
CA SER A 179 -6.34 46.08 14.69
C SER A 179 -6.78 47.41 14.06
N MET A 180 -7.79 47.39 13.20
CA MET A 180 -8.23 48.55 12.42
C MET A 180 -9.31 49.38 13.13
N VAL A 181 -10.20 48.73 13.89
CA VAL A 181 -11.33 49.39 14.55
C VAL A 181 -10.99 49.67 16.00
N LEU A 182 -10.59 48.66 16.76
CA LEU A 182 -10.33 48.79 18.19
C LEU A 182 -8.92 49.28 18.54
N HIS A 183 -8.00 49.30 17.57
CA HIS A 183 -6.61 49.73 17.73
C HIS A 183 -5.87 49.01 18.88
N SER A 184 -6.29 47.78 19.22
CA SER A 184 -5.77 47.07 20.39
C SER A 184 -4.61 46.14 20.05
N TYR A 185 -3.42 46.49 20.53
CA TYR A 185 -2.20 45.70 20.35
C TYR A 185 -2.31 44.28 20.94
N ILE A 186 -2.76 44.15 22.19
CA ILE A 186 -2.80 42.87 22.92
C ILE A 186 -3.72 41.88 22.21
N LEU A 187 -4.90 42.32 21.80
CA LEU A 187 -5.87 41.48 21.11
C LEU A 187 -5.39 41.13 19.68
N SER A 188 -4.70 42.03 18.98
CA SER A 188 -4.13 41.73 17.65
C SER A 188 -3.06 40.64 17.70
N VAL A 189 -2.17 40.68 18.70
CA VAL A 189 -1.18 39.62 18.92
C VAL A 189 -1.88 38.31 19.27
N PHE A 190 -2.85 38.34 20.19
CA PHE A 190 -3.61 37.15 20.59
C PHE A 190 -4.28 36.45 19.41
N PHE A 191 -5.04 37.19 18.58
CA PHE A 191 -5.71 36.60 17.42
C PHE A 191 -4.73 36.15 16.33
N SER A 192 -3.57 36.81 16.20
CA SER A 192 -2.51 36.38 15.28
C SER A 192 -1.83 35.09 15.74
N CYS A 193 -1.63 34.92 17.06
CA CYS A 193 -1.16 33.65 17.64
C CYS A 193 -2.21 32.54 17.45
N LEU A 194 -3.48 32.84 17.67
CA LEU A 194 -4.59 31.90 17.43
C LEU A 194 -4.69 31.49 15.95
N GLN A 195 -4.44 32.42 15.03
CA GLN A 195 -4.38 32.17 13.59
C GLN A 195 -3.24 31.22 13.23
N ASN A 196 -2.03 31.41 13.78
CA ASN A 196 -0.93 30.48 13.58
C ASN A 196 -1.25 29.09 14.16
N LEU A 197 -1.78 29.04 15.39
CA LEU A 197 -2.12 27.78 16.06
C LEU A 197 -3.17 26.99 15.28
N THR A 198 -4.26 27.64 14.86
CA THR A 198 -5.32 26.99 14.05
C THR A 198 -4.82 26.58 12.67
N GLY A 199 -3.94 27.37 12.05
CA GLY A 199 -3.29 27.04 10.78
C GLY A 199 -2.36 25.82 10.88
N ILE A 200 -1.52 25.76 11.92
CA ILE A 200 -0.62 24.62 12.18
C ILE A 200 -1.44 23.37 12.51
N LEU A 201 -2.40 23.47 13.44
CA LEU A 201 -3.27 22.34 13.79
C LEU A 201 -4.06 21.84 12.58
N GLY A 202 -4.64 22.74 11.78
CA GLY A 202 -5.34 22.39 10.53
C GLY A 202 -4.43 21.88 9.42
N GLY A 203 -3.14 22.25 9.41
CA GLY A 203 -2.12 21.71 8.51
C GLY A 203 -1.68 20.30 8.89
N THR A 204 -1.58 20.03 10.19
CA THR A 204 -1.22 18.71 10.75
C THR A 204 -2.41 17.74 10.86
N ALA A 205 -3.64 18.24 10.79
CA ALA A 205 -4.85 17.43 10.74
C ALA A 205 -4.80 16.54 9.48
N ARG A 206 -4.68 15.22 9.71
CA ARG A 206 -4.67 14.19 8.66
C ARG A 206 -5.83 14.45 7.71
N LEU A 207 -5.54 14.48 6.42
CA LEU A 207 -6.59 14.54 5.41
C LEU A 207 -7.12 13.14 5.20
N PRO A 208 -8.41 12.88 5.43
CA PRO A 208 -9.01 11.67 4.90
C PRO A 208 -8.94 11.77 3.38
N TYR A 209 -8.35 10.76 2.74
CA TYR A 209 -8.38 10.61 1.29
C TYR A 209 -9.84 10.52 0.82
N PRO A 210 -10.18 10.99 -0.39
CA PRO A 210 -11.50 10.70 -0.98
C PRO A 210 -11.77 9.20 -0.91
N GLY A 211 -12.94 8.79 -0.40
CA GLY A 211 -13.28 7.36 -0.24
C GLY A 211 -12.88 6.73 1.11
N THR A 212 -12.37 7.50 2.07
CA THR A 212 -12.05 7.01 3.43
C THR A 212 -13.23 6.28 4.10
N ASP A 213 -14.45 6.80 3.97
CA ASP A 213 -15.64 6.15 4.54
C ASP A 213 -15.91 4.75 3.94
N GLU A 214 -15.66 4.57 2.64
CA GLU A 214 -15.82 3.28 1.97
C GLU A 214 -14.78 2.27 2.43
N LEU A 215 -13.51 2.70 2.59
CA LEU A 215 -12.44 1.86 3.14
C LEU A 215 -12.80 1.38 4.54
N ILE A 216 -13.20 2.30 5.43
CA ILE A 216 -13.58 1.97 6.82
C ILE A 216 -14.78 1.03 6.83
N LYS A 217 -15.80 1.30 6.02
CA LYS A 217 -17.01 0.45 5.94
C LYS A 217 -16.66 -0.95 5.43
N THR A 218 -15.81 -1.06 4.42
CA THR A 218 -15.39 -2.33 3.84
C THR A 218 -14.55 -3.14 4.83
N ALA A 219 -13.57 -2.51 5.48
CA ALA A 219 -12.71 -3.17 6.47
C ALA A 219 -13.52 -3.67 7.67
N LYS A 220 -14.46 -2.86 8.18
CA LYS A 220 -15.40 -3.27 9.23
C LYS A 220 -16.32 -4.40 8.80
N TYR A 221 -16.82 -4.38 7.57
CA TYR A 221 -17.65 -5.47 7.04
C TYR A 221 -16.87 -6.78 6.94
N ILE A 222 -15.63 -6.72 6.45
CA ILE A 222 -14.75 -7.90 6.39
C ILE A 222 -14.50 -8.46 7.80
N ALA A 223 -14.34 -7.58 8.80
CA ALA A 223 -14.16 -7.91 10.21
C ALA A 223 -15.47 -8.24 10.97
N THR A 224 -16.55 -8.62 10.28
CA THR A 224 -17.82 -9.01 10.94
C THR A 224 -17.63 -10.29 11.79
N PRO A 225 -17.98 -10.29 13.09
CA PRO A 225 -17.96 -11.51 13.92
C PRO A 225 -18.79 -12.63 13.30
N GLY A 226 -18.29 -13.87 13.34
CA GLY A 226 -18.93 -15.01 12.67
C GLY A 226 -18.56 -15.15 11.19
N LYS A 227 -17.78 -14.23 10.61
CA LYS A 227 -17.32 -14.32 9.22
C LYS A 227 -15.81 -14.21 9.12
N GLY A 228 -15.25 -14.75 8.03
CA GLY A 228 -13.83 -14.58 7.67
C GLY A 228 -13.61 -14.58 6.17
N ILE A 229 -12.35 -14.75 5.77
CA ILE A 229 -11.91 -14.64 4.38
C ILE A 229 -11.48 -16.01 3.86
N LEU A 230 -11.97 -16.37 2.67
CA LEU A 230 -11.37 -17.44 1.87
C LEU A 230 -10.20 -16.88 1.06
N ALA A 231 -9.00 -17.40 1.27
CA ALA A 231 -7.83 -17.06 0.46
C ALA A 231 -7.73 -18.04 -0.73
N ALA A 232 -8.30 -17.66 -1.88
CA ALA A 232 -8.29 -18.42 -3.15
C ALA A 232 -7.36 -17.76 -4.18
N ASP A 233 -6.30 -17.11 -3.71
CA ASP A 233 -5.35 -16.29 -4.46
C ASP A 233 -4.07 -17.05 -4.82
N GLU A 234 -4.13 -18.37 -4.87
CA GLU A 234 -3.01 -19.17 -5.32
C GLU A 234 -2.62 -18.79 -6.76
N SER A 235 -1.34 -18.48 -6.97
CA SER A 235 -0.77 -18.27 -8.31
C SER A 235 -0.93 -19.54 -9.15
N THR A 236 -0.78 -19.42 -10.47
CA THR A 236 -0.78 -20.57 -11.38
C THR A 236 0.22 -21.66 -10.95
N GLY A 237 1.40 -21.28 -10.46
CA GLY A 237 2.38 -22.23 -9.94
C GLY A 237 1.93 -22.91 -8.64
N THR A 238 1.40 -22.14 -7.68
CA THR A 238 0.97 -22.67 -6.39
C THR A 238 -0.26 -23.56 -6.48
N ILE A 239 -1.26 -23.17 -7.29
CA ILE A 239 -2.44 -24.02 -7.49
C ILE A 239 -2.08 -25.29 -8.27
N GLY A 240 -1.08 -25.23 -9.15
CA GLY A 240 -0.52 -26.41 -9.82
C GLY A 240 -0.02 -27.46 -8.85
N LYS A 241 0.71 -27.07 -7.80
CA LYS A 241 1.14 -28.00 -6.73
C LYS A 241 -0.05 -28.66 -6.02
N ARG A 242 -1.16 -27.92 -5.82
CA ARG A 242 -2.37 -28.47 -5.19
C ARG A 242 -3.13 -29.43 -6.11
N LEU A 243 -3.30 -29.08 -7.38
CA LEU A 243 -3.94 -29.95 -8.36
C LEU A 243 -3.13 -31.23 -8.61
N ALA A 244 -1.79 -31.12 -8.67
CA ALA A 244 -0.91 -32.28 -8.80
C ALA A 244 -1.07 -33.27 -7.63
N SER A 245 -1.33 -32.80 -6.40
CA SER A 245 -1.54 -33.67 -5.23
C SER A 245 -2.77 -34.59 -5.33
N ILE A 246 -3.69 -34.27 -6.23
CA ILE A 246 -4.89 -35.08 -6.53
C ILE A 246 -4.89 -35.61 -7.97
N ASN A 247 -3.72 -35.61 -8.63
CA ASN A 247 -3.54 -36.05 -10.02
C ASN A 247 -4.42 -35.29 -11.05
N VAL A 248 -4.63 -34.00 -10.82
CA VAL A 248 -5.35 -33.11 -11.75
C VAL A 248 -4.36 -32.22 -12.49
N GLU A 249 -4.52 -32.10 -13.79
CA GLU A 249 -3.66 -31.26 -14.64
C GLU A 249 -3.89 -29.75 -14.36
N ASN A 250 -2.80 -28.97 -14.33
CA ASN A 250 -2.86 -27.53 -14.12
C ASN A 250 -3.18 -26.75 -15.41
N VAL A 251 -4.41 -26.87 -15.89
CA VAL A 251 -4.96 -26.09 -17.00
C VAL A 251 -6.03 -25.11 -16.52
N GLU A 252 -6.25 -24.05 -17.30
CA GLU A 252 -7.18 -22.96 -16.95
C GLU A 252 -8.61 -23.46 -16.64
N PRO A 253 -9.21 -24.39 -17.41
CA PRO A 253 -10.52 -24.95 -17.08
C PRO A 253 -10.58 -25.68 -15.72
N ASN A 254 -9.50 -26.36 -15.31
CA ASN A 254 -9.47 -27.05 -14.01
C ASN A 254 -9.31 -26.06 -12.86
N ARG A 255 -8.54 -24.99 -13.06
CA ARG A 255 -8.45 -23.89 -12.09
C ARG A 255 -9.81 -23.21 -11.94
N GLN A 256 -10.46 -22.86 -13.05
CA GLN A 256 -11.81 -22.30 -13.07
C GLN A 256 -12.81 -23.23 -12.35
N ALA A 257 -12.82 -24.53 -12.67
CA ALA A 257 -13.74 -25.49 -12.06
C ALA A 257 -13.59 -25.58 -10.52
N LEU A 258 -12.35 -25.54 -10.00
CA LEU A 258 -12.11 -25.50 -8.56
C LEU A 258 -12.65 -24.20 -7.94
N ARG A 259 -12.45 -23.04 -8.59
CA ARG A 259 -12.96 -21.75 -8.09
C ARG A 259 -14.48 -21.71 -8.14
N GLU A 260 -15.08 -22.19 -9.21
CA GLU A 260 -16.53 -22.30 -9.34
C GLU A 260 -17.12 -23.22 -8.27
N LEU A 261 -16.52 -24.38 -8.00
CA LEU A 261 -16.93 -25.27 -6.91
C LEU A 261 -17.00 -24.52 -5.57
N LEU A 262 -15.96 -23.76 -5.23
CA LEU A 262 -15.90 -22.99 -3.98
C LEU A 262 -16.95 -21.88 -3.94
N PHE A 263 -17.07 -21.08 -5.01
CA PHE A 263 -17.93 -19.90 -5.04
C PHE A 263 -19.41 -20.22 -5.27
N THR A 264 -19.73 -21.43 -5.72
CA THR A 264 -21.12 -21.88 -5.91
C THR A 264 -21.59 -22.82 -4.78
N THR A 265 -20.80 -22.99 -3.72
CA THR A 265 -21.18 -23.83 -2.57
C THR A 265 -22.39 -23.24 -1.84
N PRO A 266 -23.55 -23.93 -1.82
CA PRO A 266 -24.74 -23.42 -1.14
C PRO A 266 -24.50 -23.20 0.35
N GLY A 267 -24.87 -22.02 0.86
CA GLY A 267 -24.77 -21.69 2.27
C GLY A 267 -23.37 -21.35 2.78
N ALA A 268 -22.31 -21.37 1.96
CA ALA A 268 -20.96 -21.00 2.41
C ALA A 268 -20.82 -19.50 2.69
N PHE A 269 -21.45 -18.65 1.87
CA PHE A 269 -21.32 -17.19 1.93
C PHE A 269 -21.83 -16.54 3.22
N GLN A 270 -22.68 -17.21 4.00
CA GLN A 270 -23.07 -16.69 5.32
C GLN A 270 -21.88 -16.63 6.30
N TYR A 271 -20.84 -17.45 6.07
CA TYR A 271 -19.63 -17.56 6.90
C TYR A 271 -18.43 -16.81 6.32
N LEU A 272 -18.57 -16.26 5.10
CA LEU A 272 -17.50 -15.55 4.41
C LEU A 272 -17.88 -14.07 4.28
N SER A 273 -16.95 -13.19 4.62
CA SER A 273 -17.07 -11.75 4.41
C SER A 273 -16.29 -11.29 3.18
N GLY A 274 -15.23 -12.01 2.81
CA GLY A 274 -14.45 -11.74 1.62
C GLY A 274 -13.79 -12.97 1.01
N VAL A 275 -13.39 -12.86 -0.25
CA VAL A 275 -12.59 -13.86 -0.97
C VAL A 275 -11.41 -13.17 -1.64
N ILE A 276 -10.18 -13.60 -1.36
CA ILE A 276 -9.00 -13.12 -2.08
C ILE A 276 -8.86 -13.94 -3.36
N LEU A 277 -8.78 -13.26 -4.49
CA LEU A 277 -8.63 -13.85 -5.81
C LEU A 277 -7.22 -13.63 -6.35
N PHE A 278 -6.80 -14.52 -7.24
CA PHE A 278 -5.69 -14.27 -8.16
C PHE A 278 -6.20 -13.50 -9.38
N GLU A 279 -5.31 -12.80 -10.08
CA GLU A 279 -5.70 -11.94 -11.22
C GLU A 279 -6.44 -12.70 -12.32
N GLU A 280 -6.03 -13.94 -12.63
CA GLU A 280 -6.76 -14.81 -13.57
C GLU A 280 -8.22 -14.99 -13.12
N THR A 281 -8.44 -15.30 -11.85
CA THR A 281 -9.78 -15.58 -11.31
C THR A 281 -10.66 -14.33 -11.20
N LEU A 282 -10.07 -13.14 -11.00
CA LEU A 282 -10.80 -11.88 -10.97
C LEU A 282 -11.56 -11.61 -12.27
N TYR A 283 -10.99 -12.03 -13.40
CA TYR A 283 -11.56 -11.85 -14.74
C TYR A 283 -12.17 -13.13 -15.32
N GLN A 284 -12.24 -14.22 -14.54
CA GLN A 284 -12.88 -15.46 -14.94
C GLN A 284 -14.39 -15.45 -14.69
N ASN A 285 -15.06 -16.31 -15.45
CA ASN A 285 -16.49 -16.56 -15.35
C ASN A 285 -16.73 -18.00 -14.85
N THR A 286 -17.90 -18.23 -14.27
CA THR A 286 -18.50 -19.57 -14.16
C THR A 286 -18.67 -20.22 -15.54
N ALA A 287 -18.85 -21.54 -15.58
CA ALA A 287 -19.21 -22.27 -16.80
C ALA A 287 -20.53 -21.76 -17.43
N ALA A 288 -21.41 -21.16 -16.64
CA ALA A 288 -22.65 -20.52 -17.09
C ALA A 288 -22.45 -19.07 -17.61
N GLY A 289 -21.22 -18.56 -17.65
CA GLY A 289 -20.89 -17.24 -18.19
C GLY A 289 -21.04 -16.06 -17.21
N THR A 290 -21.45 -16.30 -15.96
CA THR A 290 -21.50 -15.26 -14.92
C THR A 290 -20.10 -14.95 -14.38
N PRO A 291 -19.66 -13.68 -14.32
CA PRO A 291 -18.38 -13.31 -13.69
C PRO A 291 -18.31 -13.73 -12.22
N PHE A 292 -17.17 -14.29 -11.79
CA PHE A 292 -17.02 -14.71 -10.38
C PHE A 292 -17.21 -13.55 -9.40
N VAL A 293 -16.76 -12.35 -9.77
CA VAL A 293 -16.97 -11.14 -8.96
C VAL A 293 -18.45 -10.86 -8.70
N ASP A 294 -19.33 -11.18 -9.64
CA ASP A 294 -20.76 -10.93 -9.51
C ASP A 294 -21.44 -12.04 -8.70
N VAL A 295 -20.96 -13.30 -8.81
CA VAL A 295 -21.36 -14.39 -7.91
C VAL A 295 -21.07 -14.03 -6.45
N LEU A 296 -19.86 -13.52 -6.17
CA LEU A 296 -19.45 -13.11 -4.83
C LEU A 296 -20.30 -11.93 -4.31
N LYS A 297 -20.47 -10.88 -5.12
CA LYS A 297 -21.28 -9.70 -4.74
C LYS A 297 -22.74 -10.08 -4.47
N ALA A 298 -23.35 -10.92 -5.31
CA ALA A 298 -24.71 -11.41 -5.11
C ALA A 298 -24.85 -12.22 -3.80
N GLY A 299 -23.78 -12.91 -3.40
CA GLY A 299 -23.65 -13.59 -2.12
C GLY A 299 -23.36 -12.70 -0.91
N GLY A 300 -23.20 -11.39 -1.09
CA GLY A 300 -22.76 -10.47 -0.04
C GLY A 300 -21.31 -10.67 0.38
N VAL A 301 -20.47 -11.27 -0.47
CA VAL A 301 -19.05 -11.51 -0.21
C VAL A 301 -18.23 -10.49 -0.98
N VAL A 302 -17.30 -9.83 -0.30
CA VAL A 302 -16.46 -8.81 -0.92
C VAL A 302 -15.37 -9.50 -1.77
N PRO A 303 -15.19 -9.14 -3.05
CA PRO A 303 -14.04 -9.60 -3.83
C PRO A 303 -12.78 -8.84 -3.42
N GLY A 304 -11.68 -9.57 -3.25
CA GLY A 304 -10.35 -9.03 -3.01
C GLY A 304 -9.32 -9.58 -3.99
N ILE A 305 -8.18 -8.93 -4.09
CA ILE A 305 -7.16 -9.25 -5.10
C ILE A 305 -5.76 -9.33 -4.49
N LYS A 306 -5.00 -10.39 -4.81
CA LYS A 306 -3.57 -10.43 -4.54
C LYS A 306 -2.84 -9.52 -5.51
N VAL A 307 -2.03 -8.59 -4.99
CA VAL A 307 -1.33 -7.61 -5.83
C VAL A 307 0.19 -7.66 -5.73
N ASP A 308 0.75 -8.37 -4.76
CA ASP A 308 2.20 -8.63 -4.73
C ASP A 308 2.63 -9.50 -5.94
N LYS A 309 3.90 -9.34 -6.34
CA LYS A 309 4.53 -10.12 -7.41
C LYS A 309 5.54 -11.13 -6.86
N GLY A 310 5.30 -11.64 -5.65
CA GLY A 310 6.17 -12.59 -4.98
C GLY A 310 7.39 -11.97 -4.30
N THR A 311 8.24 -12.83 -3.76
CA THR A 311 9.44 -12.48 -2.97
C THR A 311 10.71 -12.55 -3.80
N VAL A 312 11.70 -11.74 -3.43
CA VAL A 312 13.07 -11.76 -3.95
C VAL A 312 14.06 -11.73 -2.78
N ASP A 313 15.22 -12.33 -2.96
CA ASP A 313 16.25 -12.39 -1.92
C ASP A 313 16.87 -11.00 -1.65
N ILE A 314 17.13 -10.71 -0.38
CA ILE A 314 17.85 -9.52 0.04
C ILE A 314 19.35 -9.84 0.00
N ALA A 315 20.08 -9.20 -0.90
CA ALA A 315 21.53 -9.36 -1.01
C ALA A 315 22.24 -9.06 0.31
N GLY A 316 23.21 -9.89 0.68
CA GLY A 316 23.95 -9.75 1.94
C GLY A 316 23.22 -10.30 3.19
N THR A 317 22.05 -10.92 3.02
CA THR A 317 21.36 -11.65 4.08
C THR A 317 21.50 -13.16 3.89
N ASN A 318 21.25 -13.94 4.94
CA ASN A 318 21.23 -15.39 4.84
C ASN A 318 19.87 -15.86 4.29
N GLY A 319 19.59 -15.66 2.99
CA GLY A 319 18.35 -16.10 2.35
C GLY A 319 17.08 -15.53 3.00
N GLU A 320 17.13 -14.25 3.38
CA GLU A 320 15.94 -13.48 3.75
C GLU A 320 15.38 -12.77 2.52
N THR A 321 14.10 -12.43 2.55
CA THR A 321 13.40 -11.92 1.37
C THR A 321 12.75 -10.57 1.61
N THR A 322 12.59 -9.80 0.53
CA THR A 322 11.65 -8.68 0.44
C THR A 322 10.62 -8.98 -0.65
N THR A 323 9.49 -8.29 -0.65
CA THR A 323 8.41 -8.52 -1.62
C THR A 323 8.38 -7.44 -2.69
N GLN A 324 8.19 -7.85 -3.94
CA GLN A 324 8.12 -6.97 -5.10
C GLN A 324 6.68 -6.73 -5.57
N GLY A 325 6.47 -5.70 -6.40
CA GLY A 325 5.17 -5.40 -7.03
C GLY A 325 4.66 -3.97 -6.89
N LEU A 326 5.47 -3.06 -6.32
CA LEU A 326 5.11 -1.64 -6.14
C LEU A 326 5.07 -0.89 -7.47
N ASP A 327 5.92 -1.30 -8.43
CA ASP A 327 5.94 -0.70 -9.76
C ASP A 327 4.58 -0.86 -10.42
N SER A 328 4.02 0.26 -10.91
CA SER A 328 2.67 0.36 -11.50
C SER A 328 1.50 -0.05 -10.59
N LEU A 329 1.72 -0.24 -9.28
CA LEU A 329 0.69 -0.75 -8.37
C LEU A 329 -0.57 0.11 -8.38
N GLY A 330 -0.46 1.44 -8.35
CA GLY A 330 -1.64 2.33 -8.36
C GLY A 330 -2.52 2.11 -9.60
N ALA A 331 -1.92 2.03 -10.79
CA ALA A 331 -2.65 1.76 -12.03
C ALA A 331 -3.33 0.38 -12.02
N ARG A 332 -2.69 -0.64 -11.42
CA ARG A 332 -3.31 -1.96 -11.24
C ARG A 332 -4.46 -1.92 -10.24
N CYS A 333 -4.28 -1.26 -9.10
CA CYS A 333 -5.33 -1.09 -8.08
C CYS A 333 -6.57 -0.42 -8.66
N ALA A 334 -6.43 0.65 -9.45
CA ALA A 334 -7.54 1.30 -10.13
C ALA A 334 -8.32 0.31 -11.03
N LYS A 335 -7.62 -0.46 -11.87
CA LYS A 335 -8.24 -1.50 -12.72
C LYS A 335 -8.94 -2.59 -11.93
N TYR A 336 -8.35 -3.03 -10.81
CA TYR A 336 -8.96 -4.04 -9.96
C TYR A 336 -10.19 -3.51 -9.23
N TYR A 337 -10.17 -2.24 -8.82
CA TYR A 337 -11.33 -1.58 -8.24
C TYR A 337 -12.51 -1.50 -9.24
N GLU A 338 -12.22 -1.14 -10.50
CA GLU A 338 -13.17 -1.16 -11.62
C GLU A 338 -13.71 -2.57 -11.89
N ALA A 339 -12.87 -3.60 -11.81
CA ALA A 339 -13.27 -5.01 -11.91
C ALA A 339 -14.12 -5.51 -10.72
N GLY A 340 -14.25 -4.70 -9.65
CA GLY A 340 -15.12 -4.99 -8.51
C GLY A 340 -14.41 -5.43 -7.25
N ALA A 341 -13.07 -5.47 -7.21
CA ALA A 341 -12.32 -5.68 -5.98
C ALA A 341 -12.52 -4.50 -5.02
N ARG A 342 -12.54 -4.76 -3.71
CA ARG A 342 -12.64 -3.72 -2.66
C ARG A 342 -11.59 -3.87 -1.56
N PHE A 343 -10.79 -4.92 -1.62
CA PHE A 343 -9.62 -5.07 -0.79
C PHE A 343 -8.49 -5.74 -1.55
N ALA A 344 -7.26 -5.57 -1.08
CA ALA A 344 -6.08 -6.15 -1.66
C ALA A 344 -5.32 -6.99 -0.62
N LYS A 345 -4.41 -7.84 -1.10
CA LYS A 345 -3.49 -8.60 -0.26
C LYS A 345 -2.06 -8.46 -0.76
N TRP A 346 -1.13 -8.28 0.18
CA TRP A 346 0.31 -8.30 -0.07
C TRP A 346 1.05 -9.07 1.01
N ARG A 347 1.74 -10.13 0.61
CA ARG A 347 2.51 -10.99 1.52
C ARG A 347 3.98 -10.58 1.60
N ALA A 348 4.43 -10.23 2.80
CA ALA A 348 5.84 -10.20 3.19
C ALA A 348 6.20 -11.51 3.92
N VAL A 349 7.44 -11.95 3.78
CA VAL A 349 7.92 -13.21 4.36
C VAL A 349 9.17 -12.95 5.18
N LEU A 350 9.12 -13.36 6.43
CA LEU A 350 10.23 -13.31 7.38
C LEU A 350 10.45 -14.72 7.95
N LYS A 351 11.65 -14.99 8.43
CA LYS A 351 12.00 -16.28 9.02
C LYS A 351 12.72 -16.11 10.34
N ILE A 352 12.60 -17.11 11.19
CA ILE A 352 13.35 -17.21 12.45
C ILE A 352 14.51 -18.16 12.19
N GLY A 353 15.74 -17.70 12.43
CA GLY A 353 16.94 -18.48 12.14
C GLY A 353 18.01 -18.32 13.22
N ALA A 354 18.89 -19.31 13.29
CA ALA A 354 19.96 -19.36 14.28
C ALA A 354 21.06 -18.30 14.05
N ALA A 355 21.12 -17.70 12.84
CA ALA A 355 22.10 -16.67 12.50
C ALA A 355 21.61 -15.26 12.86
N GLY A 356 20.50 -15.13 13.58
CA GLY A 356 19.92 -13.86 14.01
C GLY A 356 18.77 -13.37 13.13
N GLU A 357 18.21 -14.23 12.28
CA GLU A 357 17.03 -13.89 11.49
C GLU A 357 15.75 -13.81 12.35
N PRO A 358 14.84 -12.85 12.09
CA PRO A 358 14.93 -11.88 10.98
C PRO A 358 15.89 -10.73 11.30
N SER A 359 16.76 -10.39 10.34
CA SER A 359 17.70 -9.28 10.48
C SER A 359 16.96 -7.94 10.50
N GLU A 360 17.61 -6.90 11.04
CA GLU A 360 17.08 -5.53 10.99
C GLU A 360 16.77 -5.07 9.56
N LEU A 361 17.59 -5.49 8.59
CA LEU A 361 17.40 -5.17 7.18
C LEU A 361 16.11 -5.81 6.63
N ALA A 362 15.89 -7.10 6.91
CA ALA A 362 14.70 -7.80 6.45
C ALA A 362 13.42 -7.25 7.09
N VAL A 363 13.45 -6.95 8.40
CA VAL A 363 12.32 -6.32 9.10
C VAL A 363 12.01 -4.96 8.49
N LYS A 364 13.02 -4.09 8.31
CA LYS A 364 12.84 -2.75 7.76
C LYS A 364 12.27 -2.77 6.34
N GLN A 365 12.87 -3.54 5.42
CA GLN A 365 12.45 -3.57 4.02
C GLN A 365 11.01 -4.10 3.86
N ASN A 366 10.63 -5.14 4.61
CA ASN A 366 9.27 -5.67 4.55
C ASN A 366 8.25 -4.71 5.17
N ALA A 367 8.58 -4.07 6.31
CA ALA A 367 7.70 -3.08 6.93
C ALA A 367 7.48 -1.85 6.03
N GLU A 368 8.53 -1.32 5.40
CA GLU A 368 8.43 -0.22 4.43
C GLU A 368 7.66 -0.64 3.17
N GLY A 369 7.93 -1.83 2.63
CA GLY A 369 7.21 -2.36 1.47
C GLY A 369 5.71 -2.49 1.72
N LEU A 370 5.32 -3.06 2.86
CA LEU A 370 3.93 -3.17 3.29
C LEU A 370 3.26 -1.81 3.47
N ALA A 371 3.97 -0.83 4.03
CA ALA A 371 3.41 0.51 4.25
C ALA A 371 3.18 1.26 2.93
N ARG A 372 4.12 1.20 1.99
CA ARG A 372 3.96 1.77 0.64
C ARG A 372 2.82 1.10 -0.12
N TYR A 373 2.74 -0.23 -0.08
CA TYR A 373 1.63 -1.00 -0.65
C TYR A 373 0.28 -0.55 -0.08
N ALA A 374 0.19 -0.43 1.25
CA ALA A 374 -1.06 -0.10 1.93
C ALA A 374 -1.56 1.30 1.54
N LEU A 375 -0.66 2.30 1.51
CA LEU A 375 -1.00 3.65 1.09
C LEU A 375 -1.53 3.68 -0.36
N ILE A 376 -0.82 3.05 -1.29
CA ILE A 376 -1.22 3.01 -2.70
C ILE A 376 -2.59 2.33 -2.88
N CYS A 377 -2.89 1.28 -2.10
CA CYS A 377 -4.21 0.65 -2.13
C CYS A 377 -5.31 1.60 -1.66
N GLN A 378 -5.08 2.32 -0.56
CA GLN A 378 -6.06 3.27 -0.01
C GLN A 378 -6.32 4.44 -0.97
N GLU A 379 -5.29 4.95 -1.65
CA GLU A 379 -5.44 5.98 -2.69
C GLU A 379 -6.32 5.53 -3.86
N ASN A 380 -6.47 4.22 -4.05
CA ASN A 380 -7.25 3.61 -5.13
C ASN A 380 -8.50 2.87 -4.62
N GLY A 381 -8.95 3.15 -3.38
CA GLY A 381 -10.21 2.63 -2.84
C GLY A 381 -10.18 1.14 -2.43
N LEU A 382 -9.00 0.52 -2.33
CA LEU A 382 -8.85 -0.87 -1.87
C LEU A 382 -8.37 -0.90 -0.42
N VAL A 383 -9.08 -1.63 0.45
CA VAL A 383 -8.61 -1.93 1.81
C VAL A 383 -7.37 -2.83 1.74
N PRO A 384 -6.19 -2.43 2.25
CA PRO A 384 -5.02 -3.29 2.25
C PRO A 384 -5.06 -4.29 3.41
N ILE A 385 -4.93 -5.59 3.08
CA ILE A 385 -4.56 -6.63 4.03
C ILE A 385 -3.03 -6.65 4.12
N VAL A 386 -2.51 -6.23 5.28
CA VAL A 386 -1.09 -6.20 5.60
C VAL A 386 -0.68 -7.58 6.13
N GLU A 387 0.10 -8.34 5.37
CA GLU A 387 0.48 -9.73 5.71
C GLU A 387 2.00 -9.86 5.94
N PRO A 388 2.51 -9.59 7.17
CA PRO A 388 3.89 -9.88 7.55
C PRO A 388 3.98 -11.31 8.10
N GLU A 389 4.07 -12.30 7.22
CA GLU A 389 4.14 -13.70 7.63
C GLU A 389 5.54 -14.04 8.15
N ILE A 390 5.62 -14.44 9.42
CA ILE A 390 6.80 -15.09 9.98
C ILE A 390 6.62 -16.60 9.80
N LEU A 391 7.53 -17.22 9.06
CA LEU A 391 7.52 -18.64 8.77
C LEU A 391 7.74 -19.46 10.05
N THR A 392 7.08 -20.62 10.11
CA THR A 392 7.20 -21.56 11.23
C THR A 392 8.45 -22.43 11.14
N ASP A 393 9.21 -22.39 10.05
CA ASP A 393 10.38 -23.27 9.85
C ASP A 393 11.40 -23.18 11.01
N GLY A 394 11.88 -24.34 11.46
CA GLY A 394 12.96 -24.47 12.45
C GLY A 394 12.52 -25.00 13.81
N ALA A 395 13.48 -25.04 14.76
CA ALA A 395 13.32 -25.62 16.10
C ALA A 395 13.17 -24.57 17.23
N HIS A 396 12.69 -23.37 16.89
CA HIS A 396 12.50 -22.30 17.87
C HIS A 396 11.29 -22.58 18.77
N ASP A 397 11.33 -22.09 20.01
CA ASP A 397 10.20 -22.21 20.93
C ASP A 397 9.13 -21.11 20.67
N ILE A 398 7.98 -21.24 21.30
CA ILE A 398 6.88 -20.27 21.13
C ILE A 398 7.25 -18.87 21.67
N LYS A 399 8.13 -18.79 22.67
CA LYS A 399 8.58 -17.51 23.24
C LYS A 399 9.41 -16.73 22.23
N THR A 400 10.28 -17.42 21.49
CA THR A 400 11.05 -16.85 20.39
C THR A 400 10.13 -16.35 19.28
N CYS A 401 9.12 -17.16 18.88
CA CYS A 401 8.12 -16.72 17.92
C CYS A 401 7.37 -15.48 18.40
N ALA A 402 6.99 -15.41 19.68
CA ALA A 402 6.31 -14.26 20.26
C ALA A 402 7.18 -12.99 20.21
N ALA A 403 8.44 -13.09 20.62
CA ALA A 403 9.37 -11.95 20.62
C ALA A 403 9.63 -11.42 19.20
N VAL A 404 9.80 -12.31 18.23
CA VAL A 404 9.98 -11.93 16.82
C VAL A 404 8.69 -11.32 16.27
N THR A 405 7.52 -11.90 16.56
CA THR A 405 6.22 -11.36 16.15
C THR A 405 6.00 -9.95 16.69
N GLU A 406 6.30 -9.71 17.98
CA GLU A 406 6.19 -8.38 18.57
C GLU A 406 7.13 -7.36 17.89
N ARG A 407 8.40 -7.73 17.67
CA ARG A 407 9.38 -6.86 16.99
C ARG A 407 8.93 -6.50 15.57
N VAL A 408 8.48 -7.49 14.81
CA VAL A 408 8.04 -7.29 13.41
C VAL A 408 6.77 -6.44 13.35
N LEU A 409 5.75 -6.74 14.17
CA LEU A 409 4.51 -5.97 14.17
C LEU A 409 4.73 -4.53 14.63
N ALA A 410 5.59 -4.28 15.63
CA ALA A 410 5.95 -2.93 16.04
C ALA A 410 6.57 -2.14 14.89
N ALA A 411 7.50 -2.74 14.14
CA ALA A 411 8.11 -2.11 12.96
C ALA A 411 7.09 -1.85 11.85
N VAL A 412 6.19 -2.80 11.57
CA VAL A 412 5.12 -2.66 10.58
C VAL A 412 4.21 -1.49 10.93
N TYR A 413 3.68 -1.40 12.15
CA TYR A 413 2.79 -0.31 12.53
C TYR A 413 3.49 1.05 12.61
N LYS A 414 4.78 1.08 12.97
CA LYS A 414 5.59 2.29 12.85
C LYS A 414 5.68 2.76 11.39
N SER A 415 6.01 1.85 10.46
CA SER A 415 6.09 2.17 9.03
C SER A 415 4.73 2.59 8.45
N LEU A 416 3.64 1.93 8.82
CA LEU A 416 2.27 2.32 8.42
C LEU A 416 1.95 3.75 8.87
N ASN A 417 2.31 4.12 10.11
CA ASN A 417 2.11 5.46 10.64
C ASN A 417 2.96 6.51 9.92
N ASP A 418 4.23 6.20 9.63
CA ASP A 418 5.13 7.08 8.90
C ASP A 418 4.59 7.40 7.50
N HIS A 419 4.03 6.39 6.83
CA HIS A 419 3.39 6.50 5.52
C HIS A 419 1.94 7.01 5.57
N LYS A 420 1.45 7.42 6.74
CA LYS A 420 0.12 8.03 6.92
C LYS A 420 -1.04 7.11 6.52
N VAL A 421 -0.86 5.79 6.62
CA VAL A 421 -1.91 4.80 6.35
C VAL A 421 -3.03 4.94 7.38
N LEU A 422 -4.27 4.96 6.90
CA LEU A 422 -5.48 4.99 7.72
C LEU A 422 -5.76 3.59 8.30
N LEU A 423 -5.52 3.38 9.59
CA LEU A 423 -5.64 2.05 10.20
C LEU A 423 -7.08 1.51 10.25
N GLU A 424 -8.06 2.39 10.37
CA GLU A 424 -9.49 2.05 10.34
C GLU A 424 -9.93 1.45 9.00
N GLY A 425 -9.16 1.71 7.95
CA GLY A 425 -9.34 1.18 6.60
C GLY A 425 -8.28 0.16 6.21
N THR A 426 -7.66 -0.55 7.16
CA THR A 426 -6.76 -1.70 6.91
C THR A 426 -7.26 -2.98 7.59
N LEU A 427 -6.61 -4.09 7.29
CA LEU A 427 -6.71 -5.34 8.05
C LEU A 427 -5.30 -5.91 8.25
N LEU A 428 -5.07 -6.63 9.34
CA LEU A 428 -3.82 -7.34 9.58
C LEU A 428 -4.00 -8.85 9.33
N LYS A 429 -3.09 -9.46 8.58
CA LYS A 429 -3.02 -10.92 8.39
C LYS A 429 -1.68 -11.45 8.92
N PRO A 430 -1.55 -11.66 10.23
CA PRO A 430 -0.31 -12.16 10.81
C PRO A 430 -0.34 -13.70 10.86
N ASN A 431 0.83 -14.30 11.07
CA ASN A 431 0.91 -15.66 11.61
C ASN A 431 0.32 -15.71 13.02
N MET A 432 -0.21 -16.87 13.41
CA MET A 432 -0.38 -17.18 14.84
C MET A 432 1.01 -17.38 15.47
N VAL A 433 1.11 -17.14 16.78
CA VAL A 433 2.36 -17.36 17.51
C VAL A 433 2.43 -18.84 17.91
N THR A 434 3.26 -19.61 17.22
CA THR A 434 3.41 -21.05 17.41
C THR A 434 4.88 -21.42 17.64
N PRO A 435 5.18 -22.60 18.22
CA PRO A 435 6.52 -23.17 18.11
C PRO A 435 6.92 -23.37 16.65
N GLY A 436 8.22 -23.51 16.43
CA GLY A 436 8.75 -23.89 15.12
C GLY A 436 8.31 -25.29 14.69
N SER A 437 8.37 -25.57 13.40
CA SER A 437 7.91 -26.83 12.79
C SER A 437 8.62 -28.07 13.33
N ASP A 438 9.86 -27.91 13.80
CA ASP A 438 10.72 -28.97 14.31
C ASP A 438 10.66 -29.05 15.85
N SER A 439 9.88 -28.17 16.49
CA SER A 439 9.67 -28.12 17.93
C SER A 439 8.44 -28.95 18.35
N PRO A 440 8.36 -29.38 19.63
CA PRO A 440 7.15 -29.99 20.15
C PRO A 440 5.93 -29.08 19.99
N LYS A 441 4.80 -29.66 19.56
CA LYS A 441 3.52 -28.96 19.52
C LYS A 441 3.07 -28.57 20.93
N VAL A 442 2.31 -27.48 21.01
CA VAL A 442 1.70 -26.99 22.25
C VAL A 442 0.19 -26.90 22.08
N GLY A 443 -0.55 -26.86 23.20
CA GLY A 443 -2.01 -26.75 23.18
C GLY A 443 -2.52 -25.43 22.58
N ALA A 444 -3.76 -25.45 22.08
CA ALA A 444 -4.39 -24.30 21.44
C ALA A 444 -4.54 -23.10 22.38
N GLU A 445 -4.75 -23.37 23.68
CA GLU A 445 -4.82 -22.36 24.73
C GLU A 445 -3.51 -21.57 24.84
N VAL A 446 -2.38 -22.29 24.80
CA VAL A 446 -1.04 -21.66 24.85
C VAL A 446 -0.80 -20.81 23.60
N ILE A 447 -1.13 -21.33 22.41
CA ILE A 447 -1.04 -20.55 21.15
C ILE A 447 -1.91 -19.31 21.26
N GLY A 448 -3.13 -19.46 21.78
CA GLY A 448 -4.06 -18.37 21.96
C GLY A 448 -3.50 -17.26 22.85
N GLU A 449 -2.94 -17.64 24.01
CA GLU A 449 -2.38 -16.69 24.99
C GLU A 449 -1.22 -15.89 24.40
N TYR A 450 -0.23 -16.57 23.83
CA TYR A 450 0.94 -15.91 23.23
C TYR A 450 0.55 -15.04 22.03
N THR A 451 -0.38 -15.50 21.19
CA THR A 451 -0.83 -14.74 20.02
C THR A 451 -1.55 -13.47 20.45
N VAL A 452 -2.56 -13.57 21.32
CA VAL A 452 -3.33 -12.41 21.78
C VAL A 452 -2.45 -11.43 22.57
N ALA A 453 -1.49 -11.93 23.36
CA ALA A 453 -0.53 -11.07 24.07
C ALA A 453 0.35 -10.27 23.10
N ALA A 454 0.94 -10.91 22.08
CA ALA A 454 1.77 -10.24 21.09
C ALA A 454 1.00 -9.14 20.33
N LEU A 455 -0.26 -9.42 19.97
CA LEU A 455 -1.13 -8.45 19.31
C LEU A 455 -1.47 -7.27 20.22
N ARG A 456 -1.84 -7.52 21.48
CA ARG A 456 -2.15 -6.47 22.48
C ARG A 456 -0.98 -5.52 22.74
N ARG A 457 0.26 -5.99 22.56
CA ARG A 457 1.48 -5.19 22.74
C ARG A 457 1.85 -4.33 21.54
N THR A 458 1.29 -4.58 20.35
CA THR A 458 1.80 -4.01 19.10
C THR A 458 0.76 -3.43 18.16
N VAL A 459 -0.45 -3.97 18.13
CA VAL A 459 -1.51 -3.53 17.22
C VAL A 459 -2.27 -2.36 17.84
N PRO A 460 -2.49 -1.24 17.12
CA PRO A 460 -3.36 -0.16 17.61
C PRO A 460 -4.85 -0.53 17.55
N PRO A 461 -5.69 -0.12 18.53
CA PRO A 461 -7.15 -0.36 18.55
C PRO A 461 -7.93 0.14 17.32
N ALA A 462 -7.36 1.05 16.53
CA ALA A 462 -8.00 1.59 15.34
C ALA A 462 -8.18 0.56 14.20
N VAL A 463 -7.36 -0.49 14.17
CA VAL A 463 -7.49 -1.58 13.18
C VAL A 463 -8.82 -2.31 13.42
N PRO A 464 -9.69 -2.54 12.43
CA PRO A 464 -10.99 -3.16 12.69
C PRO A 464 -10.91 -4.68 12.95
N GLY A 465 -9.97 -5.38 12.30
CA GLY A 465 -9.90 -6.84 12.40
C GLY A 465 -8.54 -7.42 12.05
N ILE A 466 -8.29 -8.60 12.62
CA ILE A 466 -7.11 -9.43 12.43
C ILE A 466 -7.57 -10.75 11.82
N VAL A 467 -7.13 -11.00 10.58
CA VAL A 467 -7.58 -12.10 9.71
C VAL A 467 -6.45 -13.11 9.55
N PHE A 468 -6.24 -13.99 10.53
CA PHE A 468 -5.06 -14.86 10.61
C PHE A 468 -4.84 -15.72 9.35
N LEU A 469 -3.59 -15.84 8.93
CA LEU A 469 -3.18 -16.91 8.01
C LEU A 469 -3.10 -18.25 8.75
N SER A 470 -3.38 -19.35 8.06
CA SER A 470 -3.26 -20.69 8.66
C SER A 470 -1.82 -21.21 8.69
N GLY A 471 -0.94 -20.69 7.83
CA GLY A 471 0.41 -21.23 7.66
C GLY A 471 0.35 -22.71 7.29
N GLY A 472 1.18 -23.52 7.95
CA GLY A 472 1.23 -24.98 7.80
C GLY A 472 0.28 -25.78 8.71
N GLN A 473 -0.59 -25.12 9.47
CA GLN A 473 -1.52 -25.81 10.38
C GLN A 473 -2.52 -26.68 9.61
N SER A 474 -2.97 -27.77 10.24
CA SER A 474 -4.10 -28.55 9.73
C SER A 474 -5.41 -27.72 9.72
N GLU A 475 -6.43 -28.20 8.99
CA GLU A 475 -7.74 -27.53 8.98
C GLU A 475 -8.36 -27.48 10.38
N GLU A 476 -8.14 -28.53 11.17
CA GLU A 476 -8.63 -28.63 12.54
C GLU A 476 -7.82 -27.79 13.52
N GLU A 477 -6.48 -27.82 13.44
CA GLU A 477 -5.60 -27.00 14.29
C GLU A 477 -5.87 -25.51 14.11
N ALA A 478 -6.03 -25.05 12.86
CA ALA A 478 -6.33 -23.65 12.57
C ALA A 478 -7.66 -23.21 13.21
N SER A 479 -8.68 -24.09 13.18
CA SER A 479 -10.00 -23.84 13.80
C SER A 479 -9.89 -23.82 15.33
N GLN A 480 -9.15 -24.76 15.93
CA GLN A 480 -8.97 -24.87 17.37
C GLN A 480 -8.18 -23.69 17.95
N ASN A 481 -7.10 -23.29 17.30
CA ASN A 481 -6.28 -22.16 17.72
C ASN A 481 -7.05 -20.83 17.62
N LEU A 482 -7.81 -20.62 16.54
CA LEU A 482 -8.68 -19.46 16.41
C LEU A 482 -9.77 -19.41 17.48
N ASN A 483 -10.35 -20.57 17.80
CA ASN A 483 -11.35 -20.70 18.85
C ASN A 483 -10.78 -20.38 20.23
N ALA A 484 -9.58 -20.90 20.55
CA ALA A 484 -8.89 -20.62 21.80
C ALA A 484 -8.63 -19.12 21.98
N MET A 485 -8.13 -18.43 20.95
CA MET A 485 -7.96 -16.97 20.97
C MET A 485 -9.26 -16.21 21.30
N ASN A 486 -10.37 -16.63 20.70
CA ASN A 486 -11.65 -15.98 20.90
C ASN A 486 -12.27 -16.28 22.28
N LYS A 487 -11.99 -17.45 22.88
CA LYS A 487 -12.40 -17.81 24.25
C LYS A 487 -11.66 -17.05 25.35
N LEU A 488 -10.45 -16.55 25.10
CA LEU A 488 -9.67 -15.86 26.13
C LEU A 488 -10.40 -14.63 26.70
N GLU A 489 -10.55 -14.57 28.02
CA GLU A 489 -11.20 -13.45 28.71
C GLU A 489 -10.24 -12.28 28.95
N VAL A 490 -9.76 -11.68 27.86
CA VAL A 490 -8.93 -10.47 27.88
C VAL A 490 -9.47 -9.45 26.89
N LEU A 491 -9.16 -8.17 27.10
CA LEU A 491 -9.57 -7.10 26.18
C LEU A 491 -8.98 -7.35 24.79
N LYS A 492 -9.85 -7.47 23.78
CA LYS A 492 -9.48 -7.63 22.37
C LYS A 492 -10.21 -6.53 21.60
N PRO A 493 -9.57 -5.37 21.33
CA PRO A 493 -10.25 -4.24 20.70
C PRO A 493 -10.47 -4.42 19.18
N TRP A 494 -10.22 -5.62 18.66
CA TRP A 494 -10.32 -6.01 17.25
C TRP A 494 -11.12 -7.30 17.13
N THR A 495 -11.76 -7.52 15.98
CA THR A 495 -12.26 -8.87 15.65
C THR A 495 -11.09 -9.79 15.32
N LEU A 496 -11.03 -10.95 15.96
CA LEU A 496 -10.08 -12.03 15.62
C LEU A 496 -10.79 -13.06 14.74
N THR A 497 -10.40 -13.14 13.47
CA THR A 497 -11.01 -14.03 12.47
C THR A 497 -9.95 -14.65 11.55
N PHE A 498 -10.36 -15.31 10.46
CA PHE A 498 -9.50 -16.07 9.56
C PHE A 498 -9.35 -15.43 8.18
N SER A 499 -8.20 -15.64 7.54
CA SER A 499 -7.97 -15.55 6.10
C SER A 499 -7.24 -16.82 5.65
N PHE A 500 -8.00 -17.89 5.45
CA PHE A 500 -7.48 -19.23 5.27
C PHE A 500 -7.53 -19.69 3.81
N GLY A 501 -6.42 -20.24 3.34
CA GLY A 501 -6.31 -20.93 2.06
C GLY A 501 -6.36 -22.43 2.28
N ARG A 502 -5.20 -23.03 2.57
CA ARG A 502 -5.05 -24.47 2.86
C ARG A 502 -6.06 -24.97 3.91
N ALA A 503 -6.19 -24.28 5.04
CA ALA A 503 -7.07 -24.68 6.14
C ALA A 503 -8.59 -24.61 5.84
N LEU A 504 -8.99 -24.09 4.68
CA LEU A 504 -10.38 -24.12 4.19
C LEU A 504 -10.57 -25.02 2.96
N GLN A 505 -9.50 -25.37 2.26
CA GLN A 505 -9.58 -25.98 0.93
C GLN A 505 -9.06 -27.42 0.88
N GLN A 506 -8.23 -27.86 1.83
CA GLN A 506 -7.53 -29.14 1.69
C GLN A 506 -8.50 -30.32 1.56
N SER A 507 -9.46 -30.46 2.47
CA SER A 507 -10.44 -31.56 2.42
C SER A 507 -11.34 -31.45 1.19
N THR A 508 -11.69 -30.23 0.79
CA THR A 508 -12.47 -29.94 -0.42
C THR A 508 -11.77 -30.44 -1.68
N ILE A 509 -10.48 -30.09 -1.83
CA ILE A 509 -9.67 -30.48 -2.99
C ILE A 509 -9.50 -32.01 -3.03
N LYS A 510 -9.20 -32.64 -1.89
CA LYS A 510 -9.09 -34.10 -1.77
C LYS A 510 -10.39 -34.82 -2.15
N LYS A 511 -11.53 -34.34 -1.64
CA LYS A 511 -12.85 -34.95 -1.96
C LYS A 511 -13.26 -34.70 -3.40
N TRP A 512 -12.94 -33.54 -3.97
CA TRP A 512 -13.25 -33.23 -5.37
C TRP A 512 -12.49 -34.14 -6.33
N GLY A 513 -11.17 -34.25 -6.16
CA GLY A 513 -10.33 -35.11 -7.01
C GLY A 513 -10.39 -34.80 -8.51
N GLY A 514 -10.81 -33.58 -8.89
CA GLY A 514 -10.99 -33.18 -10.30
C GLY A 514 -12.24 -33.71 -10.98
N LYS A 515 -13.13 -34.40 -10.26
CA LYS A 515 -14.26 -35.14 -10.83
C LYS A 515 -15.59 -34.41 -10.61
N LYS A 516 -16.41 -34.31 -11.67
CA LYS A 516 -17.69 -33.59 -11.61
C LYS A 516 -18.70 -34.25 -10.67
N GLU A 517 -18.70 -35.58 -10.63
CA GLU A 517 -19.54 -36.39 -9.75
C GLU A 517 -19.26 -36.15 -8.25
N ASN A 518 -18.07 -35.64 -7.91
CA ASN A 518 -17.66 -35.40 -6.53
C ASN A 518 -17.94 -33.96 -6.04
N VAL A 519 -18.46 -33.08 -6.90
CA VAL A 519 -18.66 -31.65 -6.56
C VAL A 519 -19.52 -31.49 -5.31
N ALA A 520 -20.65 -32.19 -5.20
CA ALA A 520 -21.51 -32.08 -4.03
C ALA A 520 -20.82 -32.50 -2.72
N ALA A 521 -20.03 -33.58 -2.74
CA ALA A 521 -19.28 -34.04 -1.57
C ALA A 521 -18.17 -33.06 -1.17
N ALA A 522 -17.48 -32.47 -2.16
CA ALA A 522 -16.47 -31.44 -1.94
C ALA A 522 -17.07 -30.15 -1.37
N GLN A 523 -18.21 -29.69 -1.92
CA GLN A 523 -18.94 -28.53 -1.42
C GLN A 523 -19.42 -28.72 0.02
N ALA A 524 -19.88 -29.93 0.38
CA ALA A 524 -20.23 -30.25 1.77
C ALA A 524 -19.04 -30.16 2.73
N ALA A 525 -17.85 -30.63 2.32
CA ALA A 525 -16.62 -30.47 3.10
C ALA A 525 -16.21 -29.00 3.24
N PHE A 526 -16.29 -28.23 2.16
CA PHE A 526 -16.00 -26.80 2.20
C PHE A 526 -16.92 -26.05 3.16
N LEU A 527 -18.23 -26.33 3.09
CA LEU A 527 -19.24 -25.75 3.98
C LEU A 527 -18.97 -26.09 5.44
N ALA A 528 -18.61 -27.35 5.74
CA ALA A 528 -18.29 -27.79 7.09
C ALA A 528 -17.10 -26.99 7.67
N ARG A 529 -16.04 -26.76 6.88
CA ARG A 529 -14.89 -25.94 7.30
C ARG A 529 -15.23 -24.45 7.40
N CYS A 530 -16.07 -23.91 6.53
CA CYS A 530 -16.57 -22.54 6.66
C CYS A 530 -17.34 -22.35 7.98
N LYS A 531 -18.22 -23.29 8.32
CA LYS A 531 -18.99 -23.27 9.57
C LYS A 531 -18.10 -23.41 10.80
N ALA A 532 -17.17 -24.38 10.79
CA ALA A 532 -16.23 -24.59 11.90
C ALA A 532 -15.42 -23.33 12.22
N ASN A 533 -14.87 -22.68 11.18
CA ASN A 533 -14.10 -21.46 11.35
C ASN A 533 -14.98 -20.27 11.76
N SER A 534 -16.22 -20.16 11.27
CA SER A 534 -17.20 -19.18 11.73
C SER A 534 -17.46 -19.32 13.24
N GLU A 535 -17.73 -20.53 13.72
CA GLU A 535 -17.92 -20.81 15.15
C GLU A 535 -16.66 -20.50 15.97
N ALA A 536 -15.47 -20.74 15.41
CA ALA A 536 -14.20 -20.43 16.04
C ALA A 536 -14.00 -18.92 16.23
N THR A 537 -14.47 -18.07 15.29
CA THR A 537 -14.46 -16.60 15.49
C THR A 537 -15.31 -16.15 16.68
N LEU A 538 -16.29 -16.96 17.08
CA LEU A 538 -17.20 -16.67 18.19
C LEU A 538 -16.78 -17.36 19.50
N GLY A 539 -15.67 -18.10 19.50
CA GLY A 539 -15.25 -18.92 20.65
C GLY A 539 -16.19 -20.08 20.96
N LYS A 540 -16.99 -20.53 19.97
CA LYS A 540 -18.06 -21.53 20.13
C LYS A 540 -17.77 -22.84 19.40
N TYR A 541 -16.61 -22.99 18.80
CA TYR A 541 -16.27 -24.22 18.08
C TYR A 541 -16.05 -25.37 19.07
N GLY A 542 -16.80 -26.46 18.85
CA GLY A 542 -16.87 -27.63 19.73
C GLY A 542 -16.01 -28.84 19.30
N GLY A 543 -15.18 -28.72 18.25
CA GLY A 543 -14.22 -29.75 17.85
C GLY A 543 -14.78 -31.00 17.13
N ALA A 544 -16.08 -31.00 16.77
CA ALA A 544 -16.75 -32.20 16.26
C ALA A 544 -16.80 -32.35 14.72
N ALA A 545 -16.13 -31.48 13.96
CA ALA A 545 -16.34 -31.41 12.51
C ALA A 545 -15.24 -32.07 11.65
N GLY A 546 -14.33 -32.86 12.25
CA GLY A 546 -13.15 -33.39 11.57
C GLY A 546 -13.18 -34.89 11.25
N ASP A 547 -12.89 -35.26 9.99
CA ASP A 547 -12.43 -36.61 9.60
C ASP A 547 -10.88 -36.66 9.64
N ALA A 548 -10.26 -37.83 9.46
CA ALA A 548 -8.80 -37.97 9.54
C ALA A 548 -8.03 -37.02 8.58
N ALA A 549 -8.64 -36.60 7.47
CA ALA A 549 -8.04 -35.69 6.51
C ALA A 549 -7.97 -34.24 7.03
N THR A 550 -8.89 -33.83 7.91
CA THR A 550 -8.89 -32.48 8.53
C THR A 550 -7.77 -32.27 9.54
N SER A 551 -7.25 -33.36 10.12
CA SER A 551 -6.18 -33.33 11.14
C SER A 551 -4.77 -33.42 10.54
N GLU A 552 -4.65 -33.60 9.22
CA GLU A 552 -3.37 -33.76 8.53
C GLU A 552 -2.59 -32.43 8.50
N SER A 553 -1.31 -32.47 8.87
CA SER A 553 -0.43 -31.30 8.78
C SER A 553 -0.34 -30.80 7.35
N LEU A 554 -0.47 -29.48 7.17
CA LEU A 554 -0.40 -28.82 5.86
C LEU A 554 0.94 -28.10 5.66
N TYR A 555 1.90 -28.32 6.55
CA TYR A 555 3.21 -27.71 6.53
C TYR A 555 4.03 -28.18 5.33
N VAL A 556 4.73 -27.23 4.73
CA VAL A 556 5.70 -27.46 3.65
C VAL A 556 6.90 -26.58 3.98
N LYS A 557 8.08 -27.20 4.14
CA LYS A 557 9.32 -26.50 4.44
C LYS A 557 9.65 -25.48 3.35
N GLY A 558 9.97 -24.25 3.74
CA GLY A 558 10.32 -23.16 2.82
C GLY A 558 9.20 -22.80 1.84
N TYR A 559 7.93 -22.84 2.29
CA TYR A 559 6.79 -22.62 1.39
C TYR A 559 6.80 -21.24 0.72
N THR A 560 6.86 -21.25 -0.61
CA THR A 560 6.77 -20.08 -1.50
C THR A 560 5.53 -20.17 -2.40
N TYR A 561 4.85 -19.03 -2.58
CA TYR A 561 3.64 -18.86 -3.40
C TYR A 561 3.94 -18.72 -4.90
#